data_AF-A0A660UZX0-F1
#
_entry.id   AF-A0A660UZX0-F1
#
_cell.length_a   1.000
_cell.length_b   1.000
_cell.length_c   1.000
_cell.angle_alpha   90.00
_cell.angle_beta   90.00
_cell.angle_gamma   90.00
#
_symmetry.space_group_name_H-M   'P 1'
#
loop_
_entity.id
_entity.type
_entity.pdbx_description
1 polymer ?
#
loop_
_entity_poly.entity_id
_entity_poly.type
_entity_poly.pdbx_seq_one_letter_code
_entity_poly.pdbx_strand_id
1 'polypeptide(L)' 'MAEELIGIIGGTGLGDEFVNQIEPAVQLGGLKNSINRGAPFGESDWIIRTALRMNLESTLRPRGRPQKMYRTP' A
#
# COMPACT_ATOMS: atom_id res chain seq x y z
N MET A 1 44.26 13.02 6.17
CA MET A 1 44.57 11.57 6.17
C MET A 1 43.60 10.92 7.15
N ALA A 2 42.74 10.02 6.65
CA ALA A 2 41.62 9.34 7.34
C ALA A 2 40.20 9.91 7.20
N GLU A 3 39.85 10.54 6.07
CA GLU A 3 38.44 10.81 5.71
C GLU A 3 37.99 10.17 4.38
N GLU A 4 38.85 9.34 3.73
CA GLU A 4 38.56 8.71 2.43
C GLU A 4 38.17 7.23 2.52
N LEU A 5 37.30 6.84 3.47
CA LEU A 5 36.82 5.44 3.55
C LEU A 5 35.30 5.31 3.75
N ILE A 6 34.52 6.18 3.11
CA ILE A 6 33.10 5.91 2.81
C ILE A 6 32.91 5.93 1.29
N GLY A 7 33.79 5.22 0.58
CA GLY A 7 33.86 5.22 -0.89
C GLY A 7 33.58 3.88 -1.58
N ILE A 8 33.12 2.85 -0.87
CA ILE A 8 33.03 1.48 -1.44
C ILE A 8 31.61 0.87 -1.42
N ILE A 9 30.62 1.46 -0.74
CA ILE A 9 29.22 0.93 -0.70
C ILE A 9 28.15 1.97 -1.11
N GLY A 10 28.56 3.10 -1.68
CA GLY A 10 27.64 4.16 -2.10
C GLY A 10 27.69 4.31 -3.60
N GLY A 11 27.06 3.39 -4.32
CA GLY A 11 26.87 3.54 -5.75
C GLY A 11 26.15 4.86 -6.00
N THR A 12 26.73 5.71 -6.84
CA THR A 12 26.01 6.83 -7.45
C THR A 12 24.89 6.25 -8.31
N GLY A 13 23.75 5.95 -7.70
CA GLY A 13 22.62 5.31 -8.34
C GLY A 13 21.36 5.98 -7.83
N LEU A 14 20.54 6.46 -8.76
CA LEU A 14 19.21 7.05 -8.59
C LEU A 14 18.18 6.14 -7.86
N GLY A 15 18.64 5.14 -7.09
CA GLY A 15 17.82 4.13 -6.40
C GLY A 15 17.93 4.16 -4.88
N ASP A 16 18.98 4.72 -4.28
CA ASP A 16 19.17 4.71 -2.82
C ASP A 16 18.18 5.61 -2.08
N GLU A 17 17.59 6.60 -2.77
CA GLU A 17 16.58 7.52 -2.24
C GLU A 17 15.35 6.80 -1.68
N PHE A 18 15.02 5.62 -2.23
CA PHE A 18 13.83 4.85 -1.85
C PHE A 18 14.15 3.57 -1.05
N VAL A 19 15.43 3.20 -0.93
CA VAL A 19 15.83 1.97 -0.24
C VAL A 19 15.88 2.21 1.28
N ASN A 20 15.27 1.31 2.05
CA ASN A 20 15.24 1.32 3.52
C ASN A 20 14.62 2.57 4.17
N GLN A 21 13.80 3.32 3.43
CA GLN A 21 13.09 4.48 3.98
C GLN A 21 11.83 4.09 4.76
N ILE A 22 11.42 4.97 5.68
CA ILE A 22 10.14 4.83 6.37
C ILE A 22 9.00 5.10 5.38
N GLU A 23 8.10 4.14 5.27
CA GLU A 23 6.89 4.27 4.46
C GLU A 23 5.87 5.24 5.10
N PRO A 24 5.21 6.10 4.31
CA PRO A 24 4.21 7.02 4.82
C PRO A 24 2.97 6.29 5.37
N ALA A 25 2.30 6.90 6.35
CA ALA A 25 1.21 6.28 7.09
C ALA A 25 0.01 5.82 6.22
N VAL A 26 -0.27 6.53 5.13
CA VAL A 26 -1.33 6.16 4.17
C VAL A 26 -1.02 4.81 3.50
N GLN A 27 0.23 4.62 3.11
CA GLN A 27 0.74 3.41 2.45
C GLN A 27 0.71 2.22 3.43
N LEU A 28 1.07 2.46 4.69
CA LEU A 28 0.93 1.49 5.77
C LEU A 28 -0.53 1.07 6.01
N GLY A 29 -1.49 2.01 5.90
CA GLY A 29 -2.92 1.72 5.99
C GLY A 29 -3.40 0.78 4.88
N GLY A 30 -3.00 1.06 3.64
CA GLY A 30 -3.27 0.19 2.50
C GLY A 30 -2.68 -1.21 2.68
N LEU A 31 -1.41 -1.28 3.13
CA LEU A 31 -0.71 -2.55 3.36
C LEU A 31 -1.39 -3.39 4.45
N LYS A 32 -1.78 -2.76 5.57
CA LYS A 32 -2.54 -3.42 6.64
C LYS A 32 -3.88 -3.95 6.12
N ASN A 33 -4.57 -3.20 5.27
CA ASN A 33 -5.80 -3.69 4.66
C ASN A 33 -5.54 -4.91 3.78
N SER A 34 -4.51 -4.89 2.93
CA SER A 34 -4.12 -6.03 2.10
C SER A 34 -3.80 -7.28 2.92
N ILE A 35 -3.02 -7.15 4.00
CA ILE A 35 -2.69 -8.26 4.90
C ILE A 35 -3.95 -8.82 5.60
N ASN A 36 -4.77 -7.95 6.19
CA ASN A 36 -5.90 -8.40 6.99
C ASN A 36 -7.10 -8.87 6.17
N ARG A 37 -7.24 -8.38 4.93
CA ARG A 37 -8.44 -8.59 4.11
C ARG A 37 -8.20 -9.36 2.82
N GLY A 38 -6.94 -9.55 2.42
CA GLY A 38 -6.61 -10.09 1.10
C GLY A 38 -6.95 -9.14 -0.04
N ALA A 39 -7.06 -7.84 0.22
CA ALA A 39 -7.29 -6.84 -0.83
C ALA A 39 -5.98 -6.60 -1.62
N PRO A 40 -6.03 -6.42 -2.95
CA PRO A 40 -4.87 -6.00 -3.72
C PRO A 40 -4.26 -4.69 -3.17
N PHE A 41 -2.95 -4.54 -3.29
CA PHE A 41 -2.20 -3.34 -2.88
C PHE A 41 -1.69 -2.58 -4.11
N GLY A 42 -1.65 -1.25 -4.04
CA GLY A 42 -1.11 -0.38 -5.09
C GLY A 42 -2.07 0.75 -5.46
N GLU A 43 -1.95 1.22 -6.70
CA GLU A 43 -2.81 2.28 -7.24
C GLU A 43 -4.28 1.87 -7.33
N SER A 44 -5.19 2.83 -7.19
CA SER A 44 -6.64 2.56 -7.15
C SER A 44 -7.15 1.79 -8.38
N ASP A 45 -6.70 2.16 -9.58
CA ASP A 45 -7.02 1.47 -10.84
C ASP A 45 -6.51 0.03 -10.85
N TRP A 46 -5.29 -0.21 -10.34
CA TRP A 46 -4.73 -1.55 -10.21
C TRP A 46 -5.52 -2.39 -9.21
N ILE A 47 -5.91 -1.80 -8.07
CA ILE A 47 -6.70 -2.48 -7.04
C ILE A 47 -8.03 -2.94 -7.63
N ILE A 48 -8.77 -2.06 -8.30
CA ILE A 48 -10.08 -2.37 -8.88
C ILE A 48 -9.96 -3.45 -9.95
N ARG A 49 -9.02 -3.29 -10.89
CA ARG A 49 -8.83 -4.26 -11.99
C ARG A 49 -8.42 -5.63 -11.47
N THR A 50 -7.53 -5.69 -10.49
CA THR A 50 -7.07 -6.94 -9.89
C THR A 50 -8.18 -7.60 -9.08
N ALA A 51 -8.93 -6.82 -8.30
CA ALA A 51 -10.05 -7.34 -7.52
C ALA A 51 -11.13 -7.94 -8.43
N LEU A 52 -11.45 -7.28 -9.55
CA LEU A 52 -12.39 -7.82 -10.53
C LEU A 52 -11.87 -9.11 -11.18
N ARG A 53 -10.61 -9.11 -11.64
CA ARG A 53 -10.01 -10.27 -12.34
C ARG A 53 -9.88 -11.49 -11.44
N MET A 54 -9.65 -11.29 -10.15
CA MET A 54 -9.46 -12.36 -9.16
C MET A 54 -10.72 -12.64 -8.33
N ASN A 55 -11.84 -11.97 -8.63
CA ASN A 55 -13.11 -12.13 -7.91
C ASN A 55 -12.99 -11.85 -6.38
N LEU A 56 -12.25 -10.79 -6.06
CA LEU A 56 -11.92 -10.32 -4.70
C LEU A 56 -12.65 -9.02 -4.32
N GLU A 57 -13.68 -8.60 -5.04
CA GLU A 57 -14.38 -7.33 -4.83
C GLU A 57 -15.01 -7.23 -3.42
N SER A 58 -15.34 -8.37 -2.81
CA SER A 58 -15.81 -8.45 -1.43
C SER A 58 -14.77 -7.94 -0.41
N THR A 59 -13.48 -8.04 -0.72
CA THR A 59 -12.37 -7.55 0.11
C THR A 59 -12.32 -6.02 0.18
N LEU A 60 -12.89 -5.33 -0.82
CA LEU A 60 -12.92 -3.87 -0.91
C LEU A 60 -14.12 -3.23 -0.21
N ARG A 61 -15.21 -4.00 0.00
CA ARG A 61 -16.44 -3.48 0.63
C ARG A 61 -16.26 -3.29 2.14
N PRO A 62 -16.90 -2.29 2.78
CA PRO A 62 -16.86 -2.13 4.24
C PRO A 62 -17.24 -3.41 4.99
N ARG A 63 -16.59 -3.64 6.13
CA ARG A 63 -16.89 -4.79 7.00
C ARG A 63 -18.18 -4.56 7.78
N GLY A 64 -18.91 -5.65 8.03
CA GLY A 64 -20.13 -5.65 8.82
C GLY A 64 -21.39 -5.50 7.98
N ARG A 65 -22.54 -5.57 8.66
CA ARG A 65 -23.84 -5.40 8.03
C ARG A 65 -24.01 -3.93 7.63
N PRO A 66 -24.41 -3.62 6.37
CA PRO A 66 -24.79 -2.27 5.99
C PRO A 66 -25.82 -1.70 6.98
N GLN A 67 -25.60 -0.47 7.43
CA GLN A 67 -26.54 0.21 8.33
C GLN A 67 -27.88 0.40 7.62
N LYS A 68 -28.98 0.22 8.36
CA LYS A 68 -30.32 0.49 7.83
C LYS A 68 -30.39 1.99 7.57
N MET A 69 -30.41 2.39 6.30
CA MET A 69 -30.68 3.77 5.92
C MET A 69 -32.14 4.06 6.27
N TYR A 70 -32.37 4.86 7.31
CA TYR A 70 -33.67 5.45 7.54
C TYR A 70 -33.89 6.47 6.43
N ARG A 71 -34.88 6.23 5.57
CA ARG A 71 -35.37 7.29 4.68
C ARG A 71 -36.08 8.29 5.58
N THR A 72 -35.40 9.38 5.92
CA THR A 72 -36.07 10.53 6.55
C THR A 72 -37.17 10.99 5.59
N PRO A 73 -38.41 11.20 6.05
CA PRO A 73 -39.52 11.64 5.22
C PRO A 73 -39.26 13.02 4.58
#